data_AF-A0A9D5N914-F1
#
_entry.id   AF-A0A9D5N914-F1
#
_cell.length_a   1.000
_cell.length_b   1.000
_cell.length_c   1.000
_cell.angle_alpha   90.00
_cell.angle_beta   90.00
_cell.angle_gamma   90.00
#
_symmetry.space_group_name_H-M   'P 1'
#
loop_
_entity.id
_entity.type
_entity.pdbx_description
1 polymer ?
#
loop_
_entity_poly.entity_id
_entity_poly.type
_entity_poly.pdbx_seq_one_letter_code
_entity_poly.pdbx_strand_id
1 'polypeptide(L)'
;MDRIWRKFGLPVCIIIIGTVMYRVVGSFGFAFKSVVMELIKAFTFFSFGMALNTYKKKRSSAWIGKLIISFVMFFYVFYSLGYITGFGNLVNVLNMLGLLHSVMAIPLVYILCGFLFFD
;
A
#
# COMPACT_ATOMS: atom_id res chain seq x y z
N MET A 1 10.35 -26.44 -9.94
CA MET A 1 10.34 -25.02 -10.40
C MET A 1 9.15 -24.22 -9.85
N ASP A 2 8.10 -24.86 -9.36
CA ASP A 2 6.83 -24.21 -8.95
C ASP A 2 6.95 -23.28 -7.74
N ARG A 3 7.88 -23.56 -6.82
CA ARG A 3 8.07 -22.74 -5.61
C ARG A 3 8.69 -21.38 -5.90
N ILE A 4 9.61 -21.27 -6.87
CA ILE A 4 10.27 -20.00 -7.22
C ILE A 4 9.30 -19.10 -7.99
N TRP A 5 8.58 -19.67 -8.96
CA TRP A 5 7.53 -18.97 -9.73
C TRP A 5 6.40 -18.47 -8.84
N ARG A 6 5.97 -19.26 -7.86
CA ARG A 6 4.97 -18.77 -6.90
C ARG A 6 5.54 -17.66 -6.01
N LYS A 7 6.80 -17.79 -5.55
CA LYS A 7 7.42 -16.84 -4.60
C LYS A 7 7.81 -15.50 -5.21
N PHE A 8 8.25 -15.49 -6.47
CA PHE A 8 8.71 -14.28 -7.16
C PHE A 8 7.82 -13.89 -8.35
N GLY A 9 7.20 -14.85 -9.04
CA GLY A 9 6.33 -14.56 -10.19
C GLY A 9 5.05 -13.84 -9.78
N LEU A 10 4.42 -14.23 -8.66
CA LEU A 10 3.20 -13.58 -8.18
C LEU A 10 3.40 -12.09 -7.82
N PRO A 11 4.40 -11.68 -7.02
CA PRO A 11 4.65 -10.27 -6.77
C PRO A 11 5.05 -9.47 -8.02
N VAL A 12 5.79 -10.08 -8.96
CA VAL A 12 6.13 -9.44 -10.24
C VAL A 12 4.88 -9.22 -11.10
N CYS A 13 3.99 -10.21 -11.20
CA CYS A 13 2.72 -10.06 -11.91
C CYS A 13 1.85 -8.95 -11.31
N ILE A 14 1.79 -8.83 -9.97
CA ILE A 14 1.03 -7.76 -9.29
C ILE A 14 1.57 -6.38 -9.69
N ILE A 15 2.89 -6.19 -9.71
CA ILE A 15 3.50 -4.91 -10.13
C ILE A 15 3.19 -4.61 -11.59
N ILE A 16 3.33 -5.59 -12.48
CA ILE A 16 3.08 -5.42 -13.92
C ILE A 16 1.62 -5.01 -14.16
N ILE A 17 0.68 -5.76 -13.58
CA ILE A 17 -0.77 -5.49 -13.73
C ILE A 17 -1.12 -4.13 -13.12
N GLY A 18 -0.64 -3.84 -11.92
CA GLY A 18 -0.87 -2.56 -11.26
C GLY A 18 -0.31 -1.37 -12.03
N THR A 19 0.86 -1.52 -12.65
CA THR A 19 1.47 -0.48 -13.49
C THR A 19 0.65 -0.23 -14.77
N VAL A 20 0.17 -1.29 -15.42
CA VAL A 20 -0.70 -1.18 -16.61
C VAL A 20 -2.00 -0.49 -16.23
N MET A 21 -2.67 -0.91 -15.15
CA MET A 21 -3.90 -0.28 -14.67
C MET A 21 -3.69 1.19 -14.32
N TYR A 22 -2.60 1.53 -13.63
CA TYR A 22 -2.26 2.91 -13.27
C TYR A 22 -2.09 3.79 -14.51
N ARG A 23 -1.41 3.29 -15.55
CA ARG A 23 -1.24 4.03 -16.81
C ARG A 23 -2.56 4.20 -17.56
N VAL A 24 -3.36 3.15 -17.67
CA VAL A 24 -4.66 3.19 -18.34
C VAL A 24 -5.57 4.23 -17.69
N VAL A 25 -5.72 4.20 -16.36
CA VAL A 25 -6.51 5.20 -15.63
C VAL A 25 -5.90 6.59 -15.72
N GLY A 26 -4.57 6.68 -15.74
CA GLY A 26 -3.83 7.92 -15.98
C GLY A 26 -4.12 8.57 -17.34
N SER A 27 -4.52 7.79 -18.34
CA SER A 27 -4.89 8.29 -19.67
C SER A 27 -6.32 8.83 -19.76
N PHE A 28 -7.19 8.54 -18.78
CA PHE A 28 -8.56 9.07 -18.76
C PHE A 28 -8.64 10.40 -17.99
N GLY A 29 -9.50 11.30 -18.47
CA GLY A 29 -9.72 12.64 -17.91
C GLY A 29 -10.92 12.72 -16.95
N PHE A 30 -10.98 11.87 -15.92
CA PHE A 30 -12.06 11.92 -14.92
C PHE A 30 -11.77 12.93 -13.81
N ALA A 31 -12.82 13.56 -13.25
CA ALA A 31 -12.68 14.50 -12.12
C ALA A 31 -12.10 13.85 -10.85
N PHE A 32 -12.36 12.55 -10.63
CA PHE A 32 -11.86 11.77 -9.49
C PHE A 32 -10.55 11.01 -9.78
N LYS A 33 -9.84 11.38 -10.85
CA LYS A 33 -8.63 10.70 -11.30
C LYS A 33 -7.58 10.55 -10.19
N SER A 34 -7.33 11.60 -9.40
CA SER A 34 -6.38 11.58 -8.30
C SER A 34 -6.72 10.53 -7.24
N VAL A 35 -7.99 10.45 -6.86
CA VAL A 35 -8.51 9.47 -5.89
C VAL A 35 -8.34 8.04 -6.40
N VAL A 36 -8.75 7.79 -7.64
CA VAL A 36 -8.66 6.45 -8.24
C VAL A 36 -7.21 6.02 -8.42
N MET A 37 -6.33 6.92 -8.84
CA MET A 37 -4.90 6.62 -9.01
C MET A 37 -4.22 6.31 -7.68
N GLU A 38 -4.54 7.02 -6.60
CA GLU A 38 -3.99 6.74 -5.27
C GLU A 38 -4.51 5.40 -4.72
N LEU A 39 -5.78 5.08 -4.95
CA LEU A 39 -6.34 3.76 -4.58
C LEU A 39 -5.65 2.63 -5.34
N ILE A 40 -5.47 2.75 -6.66
CA ILE A 40 -4.75 1.76 -7.47
C ILE A 40 -3.33 1.56 -6.95
N LYS A 41 -2.65 2.66 -6.62
CA LYS A 41 -1.31 2.64 -6.04
C LYS A 41 -1.29 1.88 -4.70
N ALA A 42 -2.16 2.27 -3.77
CA ALA A 42 -2.28 1.64 -2.46
C ALA A 42 -2.59 0.13 -2.59
N PHE A 43 -3.58 -0.26 -3.39
CA PHE A 43 -3.93 -1.66 -3.61
C PHE A 43 -2.81 -2.47 -4.25
N THR A 44 -2.08 -1.90 -5.22
CA THR A 44 -0.96 -2.58 -5.89
C THR A 44 0.16 -2.87 -4.89
N PHE A 45 0.60 -1.86 -4.15
CA PHE A 45 1.68 -2.01 -3.17
C PHE A 45 1.28 -2.86 -1.96
N PHE A 46 0.04 -2.74 -1.50
CA PHE A 46 -0.50 -3.60 -0.45
C PHE A 46 -0.57 -5.07 -0.89
N SER A 47 -1.07 -5.34 -2.09
CA SER A 47 -1.12 -6.70 -2.65
C SER A 47 0.27 -7.28 -2.86
N PHE A 48 1.23 -6.45 -3.27
CA PHE A 48 2.64 -6.83 -3.35
C PHE A 48 3.20 -7.22 -1.97
N GLY A 49 2.94 -6.41 -0.94
CA GLY A 49 3.32 -6.73 0.44
C GLY A 49 2.71 -8.04 0.94
N MET A 50 1.43 -8.28 0.67
CA MET A 50 0.75 -9.54 1.02
C MET A 50 1.36 -10.75 0.29
N ALA A 51 1.71 -10.59 -0.99
CA ALA A 51 2.33 -11.64 -1.78
C ALA A 51 3.69 -12.07 -1.21
N LEU A 52 4.46 -11.12 -0.65
CA LEU A 52 5.73 -11.42 0.02
C LEU A 52 5.52 -12.29 1.28
N ASN A 53 4.47 -12.04 2.07
CA ASN A 53 4.22 -12.76 3.32
C ASN A 53 3.39 -14.06 3.15
N THR A 54 2.90 -14.35 1.94
CA THR A 54 2.04 -15.52 1.66
C THR A 54 2.67 -16.89 1.99
N TYR A 55 4.00 -16.95 2.14
CA TYR A 55 4.75 -18.18 2.42
C TYR A 55 5.04 -18.44 3.90
N LYS A 56 4.72 -17.52 4.81
CA LYS A 56 4.83 -17.81 6.24
C LYS A 56 3.74 -18.81 6.63
N LYS A 57 4.17 -19.91 7.26
CA LYS A 57 3.29 -21.03 7.67
C LYS A 57 2.36 -20.66 8.84
N LYS A 58 2.68 -19.63 9.61
CA LYS A 58 1.83 -19.09 10.69
C LYS A 58 1.08 -17.88 10.14
N ARG A 59 -0.23 -18.01 9.97
CA ARG A 59 -1.13 -16.86 9.86
C ARG A 59 -1.67 -16.58 11.25
N SER A 60 -1.39 -15.41 11.80
CA SER A 60 -2.01 -15.02 13.05
C SER A 60 -3.50 -14.72 12.83
N SER A 61 -4.33 -15.18 13.75
CA SER A 61 -5.77 -14.84 13.81
C SER A 61 -6.00 -13.50 14.54
N ALA A 62 -4.95 -12.73 14.85
CA ALA A 62 -5.06 -11.46 15.56
C ALA A 62 -5.84 -10.43 14.73
N TRP A 63 -7.15 -10.38 14.96
CA TRP A 63 -8.08 -9.50 14.25
C TRP A 63 -7.82 -8.02 14.58
N ILE A 64 -7.36 -7.75 15.80
CA ILE A 64 -6.95 -6.41 16.25
C ILE A 64 -5.79 -5.87 15.42
N GLY A 65 -4.80 -6.71 15.09
CA GLY A 65 -3.67 -6.31 14.25
C GLY A 65 -4.12 -5.90 12.84
N LYS A 66 -5.05 -6.65 12.26
CA LYS A 66 -5.65 -6.32 10.96
C LYS A 66 -6.43 -5.01 10.97
N LEU A 67 -7.13 -4.72 12.08
CA LEU A 67 -7.85 -3.47 12.27
C LEU A 67 -6.88 -2.29 12.34
N ILE A 68 -5.82 -2.40 13.14
CA ILE A 68 -4.78 -1.36 13.23
C ILE A 68 -4.12 -1.12 11.87
N ILE A 69 -3.76 -2.18 11.14
CA ILE A 69 -3.14 -2.07 9.81
C ILE A 69 -4.09 -1.40 8.82
N SER A 70 -5.38 -1.77 8.85
CA SER A 70 -6.39 -1.15 7.98
C SER A 70 -6.58 0.34 8.31
N PHE A 71 -6.55 0.70 9.59
CA PHE A 71 -6.63 2.09 10.04
C PHE A 71 -5.40 2.89 9.57
N VAL A 72 -4.19 2.35 9.70
CA VAL A 72 -2.96 2.99 9.20
C VAL A 72 -2.99 3.17 7.68
N MET A 73 -3.43 2.15 6.94
CA MET A 73 -3.53 2.22 5.48
C MET A 73 -4.54 3.31 5.05
N PHE A 74 -5.69 3.36 5.71
CA PHE A 74 -6.70 4.39 5.49
C PHE A 74 -6.15 5.79 5.80
N PHE A 75 -5.45 5.95 6.92
CA PHE A 75 -4.82 7.23 7.29
C PHE A 75 -3.85 7.73 6.21
N TYR A 76 -2.99 6.84 5.68
CA TYR A 76 -2.03 7.21 4.63
C TYR A 76 -2.69 7.56 3.29
N VAL A 77 -3.74 6.83 2.88
CA VAL A 77 -4.50 7.15 1.65
C VAL A 77 -5.13 8.53 1.76
N PHE A 78 -5.79 8.83 2.88
CA PHE A 78 -6.42 10.13 3.09
C PHE A 78 -5.41 11.27 3.27
N TYR A 79 -4.24 11.00 3.85
CA TYR A 79 -3.11 11.92 3.87
C TYR A 79 -2.62 12.22 2.44
N SER A 80 -2.40 11.19 1.62
CA SER A 80 -1.90 11.35 0.25
C SER A 80 -2.89 12.09 -0.67
N LEU A 81 -4.18 12.04 -0.35
CA LEU A 81 -5.23 12.81 -1.04
C LEU A 81 -5.38 14.25 -0.52
N GLY A 82 -4.62 14.64 0.51
CA GLY A 82 -4.65 15.98 1.10
C GLY A 82 -5.84 16.23 2.03
N TYR A 83 -6.66 15.22 2.33
CA TYR A 83 -7.80 15.34 3.25
C TYR A 83 -7.36 15.45 4.72
N ILE A 84 -6.19 14.90 5.07
CA ILE A 84 -5.63 14.93 6.43
C ILE A 84 -4.40 15.84 6.46
N THR A 85 -4.61 17.12 6.23
CA THR A 85 -3.59 18.16 6.44
C THR A 85 -3.72 18.86 7.80
N GLY A 86 -4.87 18.70 8.49
CA GLY A 86 -5.18 19.37 9.76
C GLY A 86 -4.70 18.68 11.04
N PHE A 87 -4.21 17.44 11.00
CA PHE A 87 -3.72 16.70 12.18
C PHE A 87 -2.24 17.04 12.47
N GLY A 88 -1.98 18.28 12.85
CA GLY A 88 -0.62 18.85 12.98
C GLY A 88 0.37 18.02 13.80
N ASN A 89 -0.06 17.40 14.92
CA ASN A 89 0.84 16.61 15.75
C ASN A 89 1.25 15.27 15.11
N LEU A 90 0.32 14.58 14.45
CA LEU A 90 0.58 13.27 13.82
C LEU A 90 1.39 13.44 12.53
N VAL A 91 1.07 14.50 11.78
CA VAL A 91 1.83 14.92 10.59
C VAL A 91 3.25 15.35 10.97
N ASN A 92 3.46 16.04 12.10
CA ASN A 92 4.80 16.42 12.55
C ASN A 92 5.68 15.23 12.95
N VAL A 93 5.13 14.22 13.64
CA VAL A 93 5.89 13.00 14.00
C VAL A 93 6.26 12.21 12.73
N LEU A 94 5.34 12.09 11.79
CA LEU A 94 5.58 11.41 10.52
C LEU A 94 6.52 12.20 9.59
N ASN A 95 6.52 13.54 9.67
CA ASN A 95 7.48 14.41 8.99
C ASN A 95 8.88 14.29 9.60
N MET A 96 8.99 14.22 10.93
CA MET A 96 10.25 13.98 11.63
C MET A 96 10.86 12.63 11.26
N LEU A 97 10.03 11.62 11.03
CA LEU A 97 10.46 10.30 10.52
C LEU A 97 10.81 10.31 9.02
N GLY A 98 10.64 11.43 8.31
CA GLY A 98 10.88 11.55 6.87
C GLY A 98 9.89 10.78 5.99
N LEU A 99 8.86 10.17 6.60
CA LEU A 99 7.90 9.28 5.93
C LEU A 99 6.92 10.01 5.02
N LEU A 100 6.75 11.33 5.19
CA LEU A 100 5.80 12.14 4.43
C LEU A 100 6.43 12.89 3.25
N HIS A 101 7.73 13.17 3.29
CA HIS A 101 8.41 13.97 2.26
C HIS A 101 9.02 13.12 1.14
N SER A 102 9.28 11.83 1.39
CA SER A 102 9.87 10.97 0.39
C SER A 102 8.81 10.32 -0.48
N VAL A 103 8.89 10.58 -1.79
CA VAL A 103 8.06 9.94 -2.83
C VAL A 103 8.07 8.40 -2.73
N MET A 104 9.13 7.84 -2.11
CA MET A 104 9.30 6.40 -1.89
C MET A 104 8.74 5.90 -0.56
N ALA A 105 8.56 6.75 0.46
CA ALA A 105 8.15 6.32 1.79
C ALA A 105 6.68 5.86 1.83
N ILE A 106 5.77 6.56 1.15
CA ILE A 106 4.34 6.19 1.11
C ILE A 106 4.13 4.79 0.50
N PRO A 107 4.71 4.46 -0.68
CA PRO A 107 4.67 3.09 -1.20
C PRO A 107 5.23 2.04 -0.24
N LEU A 108 6.34 2.34 0.45
CA LEU A 108 6.95 1.41 1.40
C LEU A 108 6.03 1.12 2.59
N VAL A 109 5.30 2.11 3.08
CA VAL A 109 4.29 1.91 4.13
C VAL A 109 3.17 1.01 3.63
N TYR A 110 2.67 1.20 2.42
CA TYR A 110 1.65 0.29 1.85
C TYR A 110 2.16 -1.15 1.72
N ILE A 111 3.42 -1.33 1.30
CA ILE A 111 4.06 -2.66 1.26
C ILE A 111 4.16 -3.25 2.67
N LEU A 112 4.60 -2.47 3.65
CA LEU A 112 4.72 -2.90 5.04
C LEU A 112 3.36 -3.30 5.63
N CYS A 113 2.31 -2.51 5.38
CA CYS A 113 0.95 -2.84 5.79
C CYS A 113 0.48 -4.16 5.15
N GLY A 114 0.73 -4.35 3.85
CA GLY A 114 0.41 -5.60 3.17
C GLY A 114 1.18 -6.81 3.72
N PHE A 115 2.46 -6.60 4.06
CA PHE A 115 3.30 -7.63 4.64
C PHE A 115 2.81 -8.04 6.04
N LEU A 116 2.55 -7.07 6.91
CA LEU A 116 2.12 -7.30 8.30
C LEU A 116 0.68 -7.80 8.42
N PHE A 117 -0.15 -7.69 7.37
CA PHE A 117 -1.58 -8.03 7.44
C PHE A 117 -1.85 -9.51 7.79
N PHE A 118 -0.93 -10.41 7.48
CA PHE A 118 -1.04 -11.85 7.74
C PHE A 118 -0.08 -12.38 8.82
N ASP A 119 0.81 -11.54 9.35
CA ASP A 119 1.68 -11.89 10.48
C ASP A 119 0.93 -11.74 11.80
#